data_AF-A0A9E3JQZ9-F1
#
_entry.id   AF-A0A9E3JQZ9-F1
#
_cell.length_a   1.000
_cell.length_b   1.000
_cell.length_c   1.000
_cell.angle_alpha   90.00
_cell.angle_beta   90.00
_cell.angle_gamma   90.00
#
_symmetry.space_group_name_H-M   'P 1'
#
loop_
_entity.id
_entity.type
_entity.pdbx_description
1 polymer ?
#
loop_
_entity_poly.entity_id
_entity_poly.type
_entity_poly.pdbx_seq_one_letter_code
_entity_poly.pdbx_strand_id
1 'polypeptide(L)'
;MSYLELLLKIPPDEVLLDFLAQCGLTLSFEIERSEGDTYKRLRIATAIERAPESVRGCILAGMRHVALLADAAGLDALRAANEAHAGQVNPLHLPDAPAQCALWMYLRHPAIFDDAVRMRGLYPLLADPMPQPLDYLRRPLMLPDEMAVDNVRLLEATMLDEITGGEIAIMAPAGDTRVGVLEVLDIWMPIENPMRRRRFRLVEAVLGVDFFPEPGQPIGRSVTLALKRRGGSNLGDFDVGTRAQIETWLIRWRQAPGHDTPMGSTLPTTV
;
A
#
# COMPACT_ATOMS: atom_id res chain seq x y z
N MET A 1 5.30 -12.49 22.10
CA MET A 1 5.01 -11.05 22.08
C MET A 1 4.04 -10.81 20.94
N SER A 2 2.88 -10.21 21.23
CA SER A 2 1.91 -9.84 20.21
C SER A 2 2.44 -8.67 19.37
N TYR A 3 2.12 -8.61 18.08
CA TYR A 3 2.50 -7.49 17.21
C TYR A 3 1.93 -6.14 17.69
N LEU A 4 0.80 -6.18 18.41
CA LEU A 4 0.21 -5.01 19.05
C LEU A 4 1.05 -4.52 20.23
N GLU A 5 1.60 -5.44 21.04
CA GLU A 5 2.53 -5.09 22.12
C GLU A 5 3.81 -4.45 21.58
N LEU A 6 4.29 -4.94 20.42
CA LEU A 6 5.43 -4.34 19.74
C LEU A 6 5.11 -2.91 19.30
N LEU A 7 3.95 -2.70 18.66
CA LEU A 7 3.51 -1.36 18.23
C LEU A 7 3.43 -0.39 19.40
N LEU A 8 2.84 -0.81 20.53
CA LEU A 8 2.69 0.04 21.72
C LEU A 8 4.00 0.32 22.48
N LYS A 9 5.10 -0.35 22.12
CA LYS A 9 6.45 -0.02 22.62
C LYS A 9 7.10 1.12 21.83
N ILE A 10 6.71 1.31 20.57
CA ILE A 10 7.19 2.40 19.73
C ILE A 10 6.64 3.72 20.30
N PRO A 11 7.46 4.77 20.45
CA PRO A 11 6.95 6.07 20.90
C PRO A 11 5.85 6.58 19.96
N PRO A 12 4.80 7.23 20.49
CA PRO A 12 3.71 7.79 19.69
C PRO A 12 4.14 9.11 19.03
N ASP A 13 5.18 9.01 18.20
CA ASP A 13 5.73 10.08 17.39
C ASP A 13 5.03 10.17 16.02
N GLU A 14 5.47 11.13 15.20
CA GLU A 14 4.95 11.35 13.84
C GLU A 14 5.04 10.10 12.97
N VAL A 15 6.08 9.27 13.14
CA VAL A 15 6.32 8.08 12.32
C VAL A 15 5.28 7.02 12.61
N LEU A 16 4.99 6.78 13.90
CA LEU A 16 3.92 5.86 14.28
C LEU A 16 2.56 6.36 13.82
N LEU A 17 2.31 7.67 13.93
CA LEU A 17 1.03 8.25 13.51
C LEU A 17 0.83 8.19 12.01
N ASP A 18 1.85 8.48 11.22
CA ASP A 18 1.80 8.35 9.77
C ASP A 18 1.59 6.90 9.33
N PHE A 19 2.21 5.94 10.01
CA PHE A 19 1.97 4.51 9.75
C PHE A 19 0.51 4.15 10.01
N LEU A 20 -0.07 4.58 11.14
CA LEU A 20 -1.47 4.34 11.46
C LEU A 20 -2.41 5.03 10.47
N ALA A 21 -2.12 6.27 10.09
CA ALA A 21 -2.88 7.02 9.10
C ALA A 21 -2.84 6.34 7.72
N GLN A 22 -1.67 5.85 7.28
CA GLN A 22 -1.57 5.06 6.05
C GLN A 22 -2.46 3.81 6.13
N CYS A 23 -2.51 3.14 7.27
CA CYS A 23 -3.40 1.99 7.48
C CYS A 23 -4.90 2.36 7.52
N GLY A 24 -5.26 3.64 7.41
CA GLY A 24 -6.64 4.14 7.48
C GLY A 24 -7.11 4.51 8.89
N LEU A 25 -6.19 4.64 9.85
CA LEU A 25 -6.48 5.07 11.23
C LEU A 25 -5.88 6.45 11.51
N THR A 26 -6.60 7.50 11.15
CA THR A 26 -6.21 8.89 11.43
C THR A 26 -6.51 9.24 12.87
N LEU A 27 -5.47 9.63 13.63
CA LEU A 27 -5.58 10.04 15.03
C LEU A 27 -5.12 11.48 15.19
N SER A 28 -5.99 12.33 15.74
CA SER A 28 -5.64 13.70 16.13
C SER A 28 -5.45 13.77 17.65
N PHE A 29 -4.26 14.20 18.07
CA PHE A 29 -3.99 14.59 19.45
C PHE A 29 -4.08 16.12 19.55
N GLU A 30 -4.84 16.64 20.52
CA GLU A 30 -4.93 18.09 20.71
C GLU A 30 -3.59 18.62 21.26
N ILE A 31 -3.08 19.68 20.62
CA ILE A 31 -1.77 20.28 20.92
C ILE A 31 -1.74 20.94 22.31
N GLU A 32 -2.90 21.30 22.86
CA GLU A 32 -3.00 22.15 24.06
C GLU A 32 -2.81 21.42 25.40
N ARG A 33 -2.85 20.09 25.41
CA ARG A 33 -2.47 19.32 26.60
C ARG A 33 -1.30 18.43 26.22
N SER A 34 -0.22 18.55 26.99
CA SER A 34 0.85 17.55 27.04
C SER A 34 0.27 16.24 27.56
N GLU A 35 -0.52 15.55 26.73
CA GLU A 35 -1.01 14.21 26.95
C GLU A 35 0.23 13.31 27.04
N GLY A 36 0.49 12.78 28.24
CA GLY A 36 1.64 11.90 28.46
C GLY A 36 1.57 10.66 27.56
N ASP A 37 2.73 10.09 27.23
CA ASP A 37 2.85 8.94 26.32
C ASP A 37 1.96 7.75 26.72
N THR A 38 1.75 7.54 28.02
CA THR A 38 0.84 6.50 28.53
C THR A 38 -0.60 6.71 28.04
N TYR A 39 -1.09 7.95 28.03
CA TYR A 39 -2.43 8.28 27.57
C TYR A 39 -2.54 8.14 26.05
N LYS A 40 -1.54 8.62 25.31
CA LYS A 40 -1.47 8.45 23.85
C LYS A 40 -1.49 6.97 23.44
N ARG A 41 -0.69 6.12 24.13
CA ARG A 41 -0.67 4.67 23.90
C ARG A 41 -2.02 4.02 24.18
N LEU A 42 -2.70 4.43 25.26
CA LEU A 42 -4.04 3.94 25.57
C LEU A 42 -5.05 4.33 24.48
N ARG A 43 -5.02 5.59 24.02
CA ARG A 43 -5.86 6.06 22.90
C ARG A 43 -5.60 5.28 21.62
N ILE A 44 -4.33 5.05 21.26
CA ILE A 44 -3.95 4.24 20.11
C ILE A 44 -4.51 2.82 20.25
N ALA A 45 -4.29 2.16 21.39
CA ALA A 45 -4.80 0.81 21.62
C ALA A 45 -6.33 0.73 21.47
N THR A 46 -7.08 1.62 22.13
CA THR A 46 -8.54 1.69 22.02
C THR A 46 -9.02 1.99 20.60
N ALA A 47 -8.30 2.86 19.87
CA ALA A 47 -8.65 3.19 18.50
C ALA A 47 -8.43 2.00 17.56
N ILE A 48 -7.33 1.26 17.73
CA ILE A 48 -7.05 0.03 16.97
C ILE A 48 -8.13 -1.02 17.27
N GLU A 49 -8.51 -1.22 18.54
CA GLU A 49 -9.54 -2.20 18.92
C GLU A 49 -10.90 -1.90 18.26
N ARG A 50 -11.26 -0.62 18.14
CA ARG A 50 -12.50 -0.16 17.51
C ARG A 50 -12.41 -0.04 15.99
N ALA A 51 -11.21 -0.16 15.43
CA ALA A 51 -11.00 0.01 14.01
C ALA A 51 -11.63 -1.15 13.21
N PRO A 52 -12.01 -0.90 11.95
CA PRO A 52 -12.45 -1.95 11.03
C PRO A 52 -11.44 -3.10 10.92
N GLU A 53 -11.92 -4.29 10.57
CA GLU A 53 -11.05 -5.47 10.39
C GLU A 53 -9.97 -5.25 9.32
N SER A 54 -10.28 -4.52 8.24
CA SER A 54 -9.34 -4.14 7.20
C SER A 54 -8.17 -3.30 7.73
N VAL A 55 -8.48 -2.28 8.53
CA VAL A 55 -7.50 -1.38 9.17
C VAL A 55 -6.65 -2.17 10.16
N ARG A 56 -7.26 -2.99 11.02
CA ARG A 56 -6.53 -3.86 11.97
C ARG A 56 -5.63 -4.87 11.24
N GLY A 57 -6.13 -5.47 10.17
CA GLY A 57 -5.36 -6.38 9.31
C GLY A 57 -4.17 -5.69 8.65
N CYS A 58 -4.33 -4.45 8.19
CA CYS A 58 -3.24 -3.65 7.62
C CYS A 58 -2.16 -3.34 8.67
N ILE A 59 -2.56 -2.90 9.86
CA ILE A 59 -1.66 -2.64 10.99
C ILE A 59 -0.90 -3.92 11.36
N LEU A 60 -1.61 -5.03 11.52
CA LEU A 60 -1.01 -6.33 11.87
C LEU A 60 -0.01 -6.80 10.81
N ALA A 61 -0.36 -6.68 9.53
CA ALA A 61 0.52 -7.02 8.42
C ALA A 61 1.78 -6.14 8.41
N GLY A 62 1.64 -4.82 8.61
CA GLY A 62 2.79 -3.92 8.71
C GLY A 62 3.70 -4.26 9.89
N MET A 63 3.11 -4.50 11.07
CA MET A 63 3.87 -4.84 12.27
C MET A 63 4.55 -6.21 12.19
N ARG A 64 3.98 -7.16 11.43
CA ARG A 64 4.66 -8.43 11.10
C ARG A 64 5.98 -8.19 10.37
N HIS A 65 6.01 -7.25 9.44
CA HIS A 65 7.23 -6.89 8.72
C HIS A 65 8.21 -6.18 9.66
N VAL A 66 7.75 -5.15 10.38
CA VAL A 66 8.58 -4.40 11.33
C VAL A 66 9.23 -5.35 12.36
N ALA A 67 8.49 -6.34 12.85
CA ALA A 67 9.00 -7.34 13.78
C ALA A 67 10.20 -8.15 13.26
N LEU A 68 10.38 -8.28 11.94
CA LEU A 68 11.54 -8.94 11.33
C LEU A 68 12.85 -8.21 11.62
N LEU A 69 12.80 -6.91 11.92
CA LEU A 69 13.99 -6.06 12.16
C LEU A 69 13.93 -5.29 13.49
N ALA A 70 12.92 -5.54 14.33
CA ALA A 70 12.69 -4.83 15.58
C ALA A 70 13.54 -5.34 16.77
N ASP A 71 14.66 -6.01 16.49
CA ASP A 71 15.65 -6.51 17.46
C ASP A 71 17.03 -5.89 17.20
N ALA A 72 17.99 -6.11 18.12
CA ALA A 72 19.34 -5.52 17.99
C ALA A 72 20.04 -5.94 16.68
N ALA A 73 19.93 -7.22 16.30
CA ALA A 73 20.49 -7.71 15.04
C ALA A 73 19.82 -7.08 13.81
N GLY A 74 18.53 -6.78 13.88
CA GLY A 74 17.79 -6.06 12.86
C GLY A 74 18.23 -4.61 12.73
N LEU A 75 18.52 -3.94 13.85
CA LEU A 75 19.09 -2.58 13.84
C LEU A 75 20.47 -2.55 13.17
N ASP A 76 21.33 -3.53 13.45
CA ASP A 76 22.65 -3.65 12.80
C ASP A 76 22.49 -3.91 11.29
N ALA A 77 21.56 -4.76 10.90
CA ALA A 77 21.26 -5.01 9.49
C ALA A 77 20.70 -3.77 8.77
N LEU A 78 19.85 -2.97 9.43
CA LEU A 78 19.34 -1.71 8.89
C LEU A 78 20.45 -0.68 8.69
N ARG A 79 21.40 -0.59 9.63
CA ARG A 79 22.57 0.29 9.51
C ARG A 79 23.48 -0.16 8.36
N ALA A 80 23.78 -1.45 8.26
CA ALA A 80 24.57 -2.01 7.17
C ALA A 80 23.90 -1.81 5.79
N ALA A 81 22.59 -2.01 5.70
CA ALA A 81 21.82 -1.73 4.49
C ALA A 81 21.84 -0.24 4.14
N ASN A 82 21.75 0.65 5.14
CA ASN A 82 21.86 2.08 4.92
C ASN A 82 23.24 2.50 4.41
N GLU A 83 24.31 1.92 4.95
CA GLU A 83 25.68 2.15 4.46
C GLU A 83 25.85 1.72 3.00
N ALA A 84 25.21 0.61 2.59
CA ALA A 84 25.19 0.18 1.19
C ALA A 84 24.41 1.14 0.27
N HIS A 85 23.49 1.93 0.83
CA HIS A 85 22.71 2.97 0.14
C HIS A 85 23.20 4.38 0.51
N ALA A 86 24.52 4.57 0.54
CA ALA A 86 25.15 5.82 0.95
C ALA A 86 24.53 7.05 0.25
N GLY A 87 24.09 8.02 1.06
CA GLY A 87 23.49 9.27 0.59
C GLY A 87 21.95 9.31 0.58
N GLN A 88 21.25 8.17 0.81
CA GLN A 88 19.79 8.16 0.89
C GLN A 88 19.27 8.57 2.28
N VAL A 89 19.94 8.14 3.35
CA VAL A 89 19.61 8.51 4.74
C VAL A 89 20.87 8.92 5.49
N ASN A 90 20.80 10.04 6.19
CA ASN A 90 21.84 10.44 7.13
C ASN A 90 21.83 9.52 8.36
N PRO A 91 22.92 8.75 8.63
CA PRO A 91 22.97 7.82 9.75
C PRO A 91 22.74 8.46 11.12
N LEU A 92 23.03 9.76 11.28
CA LEU A 92 22.83 10.51 12.52
C LEU A 92 21.35 10.73 12.87
N HIS A 93 20.44 10.53 11.92
CA HIS A 93 18.99 10.64 12.15
C HIS A 93 18.33 9.28 12.39
N LEU A 94 19.10 8.19 12.44
CA LEU A 94 18.55 6.86 12.70
C LEU A 94 18.17 6.72 14.18
N PRO A 95 16.92 6.32 14.50
CA PRO A 95 16.55 6.00 15.86
C PRO A 95 17.41 4.87 16.43
N ASP A 96 17.85 4.98 17.69
CA ASP A 96 18.61 3.92 18.36
C ASP A 96 17.71 2.77 18.86
N ALA A 97 16.41 3.00 19.00
CA ALA A 97 15.46 1.97 19.38
C ALA A 97 15.13 1.06 18.19
N PRO A 98 15.40 -0.26 18.24
CA PRO A 98 15.26 -1.15 17.08
C PRO A 98 13.87 -1.13 16.42
N ALA A 99 12.81 -1.21 17.22
CA ALA A 99 11.43 -1.21 16.72
C ALA A 99 11.06 0.12 16.03
N GLN A 100 11.52 1.24 16.58
CA GLN A 100 11.29 2.56 16.01
C GLN A 100 12.07 2.75 14.71
N CYS A 101 13.35 2.35 14.69
CA CYS A 101 14.17 2.40 13.48
C CYS A 101 13.60 1.50 12.38
N ALA A 102 13.17 0.28 12.73
CA ALA A 102 12.54 -0.64 11.79
C ALA A 102 11.25 -0.05 11.22
N LEU A 103 10.39 0.56 12.05
CA LEU A 103 9.17 1.22 11.57
C LEU A 103 9.48 2.42 10.66
N TRP A 104 10.47 3.23 11.03
CA TRP A 104 10.87 4.39 10.25
C TRP A 104 11.44 4.00 8.88
N MET A 105 12.36 3.03 8.86
CA MET A 105 12.91 2.46 7.63
C MET A 105 11.84 1.77 6.80
N TYR A 106 10.92 1.07 7.44
CA TYR A 106 9.73 0.54 6.78
C TYR A 106 9.00 1.71 6.10
N LEU A 107 8.52 2.70 6.83
CA LEU A 107 7.65 3.72 6.28
C LEU A 107 8.32 4.61 5.20
N ARG A 108 9.57 5.02 5.42
CA ARG A 108 10.22 6.08 4.64
C ARG A 108 11.26 5.57 3.63
N HIS A 109 11.91 4.45 3.92
CA HIS A 109 13.00 3.90 3.09
C HIS A 109 12.80 2.41 2.82
N PRO A 110 11.73 2.04 2.12
CA PRO A 110 11.32 0.66 1.98
C PRO A 110 12.37 -0.21 1.27
N ALA A 111 13.18 0.36 0.36
CA ALA A 111 14.27 -0.36 -0.29
C ALA A 111 15.37 -0.78 0.70
N ILE A 112 15.79 0.14 1.58
CA ILE A 112 16.78 -0.14 2.63
C ILE A 112 16.23 -1.18 3.62
N PHE A 113 14.95 -1.06 3.99
CA PHE A 113 14.29 -2.05 4.82
C PHE A 113 14.31 -3.44 4.18
N ASP A 114 13.86 -3.56 2.93
CA ASP A 114 13.79 -4.84 2.22
C ASP A 114 15.20 -5.48 2.07
N ASP A 115 16.23 -4.66 1.86
CA ASP A 115 17.62 -5.10 1.78
C ASP A 115 18.17 -5.57 3.12
N ALA A 116 17.86 -4.88 4.22
CA ALA A 116 18.20 -5.35 5.57
C ALA A 116 17.55 -6.70 5.88
N VAL A 117 16.29 -6.91 5.49
CA VAL A 117 15.63 -8.22 5.61
C VAL A 117 16.36 -9.29 4.80
N ARG A 118 16.82 -8.95 3.58
CA ARG A 118 17.60 -9.85 2.73
C ARG A 118 18.95 -10.20 3.36
N MET A 119 19.66 -9.23 3.93
CA MET A 119 20.92 -9.44 4.66
C MET A 119 20.75 -10.39 5.85
N ARG A 120 19.58 -10.35 6.52
CA ARG A 120 19.25 -11.31 7.59
C ARG A 120 18.83 -12.69 7.11
N GLY A 121 18.70 -12.92 5.80
CA GLY A 121 18.19 -14.18 5.25
C GLY A 121 16.70 -14.42 5.58
N LEU A 122 15.96 -13.38 5.95
CA LEU A 122 14.54 -13.47 6.34
C LEU A 122 13.59 -13.28 5.15
N TYR A 123 14.12 -13.24 3.93
CA TYR A 123 13.34 -13.12 2.70
C TYR A 123 12.22 -14.17 2.52
N PRO A 124 12.39 -15.45 2.94
CA PRO A 124 11.30 -16.43 2.90
C PRO A 124 10.13 -16.08 3.82
N LEU A 125 10.32 -15.23 4.84
CA LEU A 125 9.26 -14.76 5.73
C LEU A 125 8.54 -13.51 5.19
N LEU A 126 9.11 -12.83 4.18
CA LEU A 126 8.42 -11.84 3.33
C LEU A 126 7.58 -12.50 2.23
N ALA A 127 7.70 -13.82 2.03
CA ALA A 127 6.92 -14.57 1.04
C ALA A 127 5.47 -14.83 1.50
N ASP A 128 5.15 -14.56 2.77
CA ASP A 128 3.77 -14.25 3.18
C ASP A 128 3.47 -12.87 2.56
N PRO A 129 2.48 -12.73 1.65
CA PRO A 129 2.42 -11.63 0.70
C PRO A 129 2.57 -10.29 1.42
N MET A 130 3.71 -9.60 1.18
CA MET A 130 3.91 -8.18 1.47
C MET A 130 2.58 -7.47 1.26
N PRO A 131 2.05 -6.66 2.19
CA PRO A 131 0.66 -6.21 2.13
C PRO A 131 0.34 -5.66 0.75
N GLN A 132 -0.26 -6.56 -0.03
CA GLN A 132 -0.95 -6.41 -1.30
C GLN A 132 -0.14 -5.61 -2.34
N PRO A 133 0.82 -6.20 -3.08
CA PRO A 133 1.46 -5.49 -4.19
C PRO A 133 0.36 -4.94 -5.12
N LEU A 134 0.46 -3.66 -5.48
CA LEU A 134 -0.55 -2.99 -6.31
C LEU A 134 -0.54 -3.52 -7.76
N ASP A 135 0.27 -4.53 -8.08
CA ASP A 135 0.47 -5.05 -9.42
C ASP A 135 -0.81 -5.61 -10.08
N TYR A 136 -1.85 -5.96 -9.31
CA TYR A 136 -3.17 -6.30 -9.87
C TYR A 136 -3.82 -5.11 -10.60
N LEU A 137 -3.42 -3.87 -10.30
CA LEU A 137 -3.86 -2.64 -10.96
C LEU A 137 -3.17 -2.39 -12.32
N ARG A 138 -2.21 -3.25 -12.72
CA ARG A 138 -1.57 -3.17 -14.05
C ARG A 138 -2.46 -3.64 -15.19
N ARG A 139 -3.72 -3.97 -14.87
CA ARG A 139 -4.69 -4.56 -15.79
C ARG A 139 -6.04 -3.88 -15.56
N PRO A 140 -6.91 -3.85 -16.57
CA PRO A 140 -8.28 -3.41 -16.39
C PRO A 140 -8.95 -4.18 -15.26
N LEU A 141 -9.56 -3.45 -14.33
CA LEU A 141 -10.26 -4.04 -13.19
C LEU A 141 -11.64 -4.51 -13.66
N MET A 142 -11.95 -5.77 -13.41
CA MET A 142 -13.29 -6.28 -13.70
C MET A 142 -14.27 -5.63 -12.73
N LEU A 143 -15.34 -5.05 -13.27
CA LEU A 143 -16.45 -4.56 -12.45
C LEU A 143 -17.12 -5.77 -11.78
N PRO A 144 -17.28 -5.75 -10.45
CA PRO A 144 -18.05 -6.77 -9.77
C PRO A 144 -19.51 -6.70 -10.23
N ASP A 145 -20.17 -7.84 -10.44
CA ASP A 145 -21.55 -7.99 -10.97
C ASP A 145 -22.67 -7.29 -10.15
N GLU A 146 -22.32 -6.49 -9.14
CA GLU A 146 -23.26 -5.67 -8.40
C GLU A 146 -23.63 -4.43 -9.24
N MET A 147 -24.91 -4.32 -9.60
CA MET A 147 -25.52 -3.29 -10.47
C MET A 147 -25.39 -1.83 -9.99
N ALA A 148 -24.48 -1.53 -9.05
CA ALA A 148 -24.30 -0.21 -8.45
C ALA A 148 -23.12 0.58 -9.04
N VAL A 149 -22.17 -0.08 -9.71
CA VAL A 149 -20.95 0.58 -10.24
C VAL A 149 -21.02 0.69 -11.75
N ASP A 150 -20.89 1.92 -12.24
CA ASP A 150 -20.84 2.22 -13.67
C ASP A 150 -19.42 2.01 -14.21
N ASN A 151 -18.40 2.53 -13.52
CA ASN A 151 -17.03 2.46 -14.00
C ASN A 151 -15.99 2.47 -12.86
N VAL A 152 -14.86 1.79 -13.07
CA VAL A 152 -13.67 1.84 -12.22
C VAL A 152 -12.46 2.09 -13.11
N ARG A 153 -11.73 3.18 -12.84
CA ARG A 153 -10.55 3.55 -13.64
C ARG A 153 -9.35 3.89 -12.79
N LEU A 154 -8.17 3.59 -13.31
CA LEU A 154 -6.90 4.07 -12.75
C LEU A 154 -6.69 5.52 -13.20
N LEU A 155 -6.88 6.45 -12.27
CA LEU A 155 -6.72 7.90 -12.48
C LEU A 155 -5.26 8.33 -12.39
N GLU A 156 -4.51 7.75 -11.46
CA GLU A 156 -3.10 8.07 -11.25
C GLU A 156 -2.35 6.80 -10.83
N ALA A 157 -1.10 6.70 -11.26
CA ALA A 157 -0.20 5.62 -10.90
C ALA A 157 1.21 6.17 -10.69
N THR A 158 1.80 5.88 -9.53
CA THR A 158 3.20 6.18 -9.23
C THR A 158 3.98 4.87 -9.16
N MET A 159 5.02 4.80 -9.96
CA MET A 159 5.87 3.62 -10.09
C MET A 159 7.30 3.95 -9.69
N LEU A 160 7.88 3.10 -8.87
CA LEU A 160 9.30 3.13 -8.51
C LEU A 160 10.09 2.29 -9.51
N ASP A 161 11.09 2.89 -10.12
CA ASP A 161 12.11 2.18 -10.89
C ASP A 161 13.10 1.51 -9.92
N GLU A 162 13.06 0.18 -9.83
CA GLU A 162 13.92 -0.57 -8.91
C GLU A 162 15.42 -0.53 -9.26
N ILE A 163 15.76 -0.14 -10.49
CA ILE A 163 17.16 -0.06 -10.92
C ILE A 163 17.76 1.30 -10.58
N THR A 164 17.02 2.38 -10.81
CA THR A 164 17.53 3.75 -10.60
C THR A 164 17.12 4.36 -9.27
N GLY A 165 16.08 3.80 -8.63
CA GLY A 165 15.43 4.41 -7.47
C GLY A 165 14.55 5.62 -7.80
N GLY A 166 14.40 5.97 -9.09
CA GLY A 166 13.56 7.08 -9.52
C GLY A 166 12.07 6.75 -9.51
N GLU A 167 11.23 7.75 -9.30
CA GLU A 167 9.76 7.60 -9.36
C GLU A 167 9.19 8.22 -10.63
N ILE A 168 8.18 7.56 -11.19
CA ILE A 168 7.42 8.03 -12.35
C ILE A 168 5.95 8.07 -11.95
N ALA A 169 5.38 9.27 -11.91
CA ALA A 169 3.96 9.49 -11.70
C ALA A 169 3.27 9.77 -13.03
N ILE A 170 2.15 9.09 -13.28
CA ILE A 170 1.36 9.22 -14.50
C ILE A 170 -0.08 9.46 -14.11
N MET A 171 -0.66 10.53 -14.65
CA MET A 171 -2.04 10.92 -14.44
C MET A 171 -2.84 10.80 -15.73
N ALA A 172 -4.05 10.28 -15.62
CA ALA A 172 -5.03 10.30 -16.69
C ALA A 172 -5.49 11.74 -16.97
N PRO A 173 -5.89 12.06 -18.22
CA PRO A 173 -6.35 13.40 -18.58
C PRO A 173 -7.56 13.82 -17.75
N ALA A 174 -7.53 15.04 -17.22
CA ALA A 174 -8.69 15.61 -16.53
C ALA A 174 -9.83 15.85 -17.52
N GLY A 175 -11.04 15.36 -17.19
CA GLY A 175 -12.27 15.64 -17.92
C GLY A 175 -12.74 14.57 -18.89
N ASP A 176 -11.92 13.57 -19.23
CA ASP A 176 -12.37 12.38 -19.96
C ASP A 176 -12.58 11.22 -18.98
N THR A 177 -13.84 10.90 -18.67
CA THR A 177 -14.19 9.85 -17.71
C THR A 177 -13.96 8.44 -18.24
N ARG A 178 -13.61 8.30 -19.53
CA ARG A 178 -13.37 7.02 -20.20
C ARG A 178 -11.90 6.64 -20.22
N VAL A 179 -11.00 7.62 -20.14
CA VAL A 179 -9.56 7.38 -20.31
C VAL A 179 -8.87 7.20 -18.96
N GLY A 180 -8.25 6.03 -18.78
CA GLY A 180 -7.43 5.71 -17.60
C GLY A 180 -5.93 5.69 -17.92
N VAL A 181 -5.10 5.64 -16.88
CA VAL A 181 -3.62 5.58 -16.99
C VAL A 181 -3.15 4.42 -17.88
N LEU A 182 -3.82 3.26 -17.81
CA LEU A 182 -3.47 2.10 -18.64
C LEU A 182 -3.59 2.40 -20.14
N GLU A 183 -4.66 3.08 -20.54
CA GLU A 183 -4.91 3.46 -21.93
C GLU A 183 -3.95 4.55 -22.39
N VAL A 184 -3.70 5.56 -21.54
CA VAL A 184 -2.70 6.60 -21.80
C VAL A 184 -1.34 5.98 -22.11
N LEU A 185 -0.91 5.03 -21.27
CA LEU A 185 0.38 4.37 -21.41
C LEU A 185 0.45 3.46 -22.64
N ASP A 186 -0.64 2.77 -22.97
CA ASP A 186 -0.68 1.94 -24.17
C ASP A 186 -0.63 2.77 -25.46
N ILE A 187 -1.17 3.99 -25.45
CA ILE A 187 -1.11 4.92 -26.58
C ILE A 187 0.27 5.60 -26.65
N TRP A 188 0.76 6.16 -25.55
CA TRP A 188 1.97 6.99 -25.54
C TRP A 188 3.27 6.18 -25.49
N MET A 189 3.25 5.03 -24.84
CA MET A 189 4.45 4.20 -24.61
C MET A 189 4.18 2.72 -24.95
N PRO A 190 3.71 2.37 -26.16
CA PRO A 190 3.29 1.00 -26.49
C PRO A 190 4.40 -0.06 -26.30
N ILE A 191 5.66 0.33 -26.44
CA ILE A 191 6.84 -0.54 -26.33
C ILE A 191 7.51 -0.43 -24.95
N GLU A 192 7.63 0.78 -24.42
CA GLU A 192 8.31 1.08 -23.16
C GLU A 192 7.36 1.24 -21.97
N ASN A 193 6.11 0.78 -22.10
CA ASN A 193 5.08 0.91 -21.06
C ASN A 193 5.59 0.39 -19.70
N PRO A 194 5.80 1.28 -18.70
CA PRO A 194 6.34 0.90 -17.40
C PRO A 194 5.41 -0.08 -16.66
N MET A 195 4.09 -0.02 -16.89
CA MET A 195 3.12 -0.95 -16.30
C MET A 195 3.30 -2.39 -16.81
N ARG A 196 3.89 -2.59 -18.00
CA ARG A 196 4.17 -3.92 -18.57
C ARG A 196 5.55 -4.47 -18.19
N ARG A 197 6.41 -3.64 -17.59
CA ARG A 197 7.79 -4.01 -17.26
C ARG A 197 7.90 -4.35 -15.77
N ARG A 198 8.56 -5.47 -15.46
CA ARG A 198 8.81 -5.92 -14.08
C ARG A 198 9.78 -5.03 -13.30
N ARG A 199 10.59 -4.23 -14.00
CA ARG A 199 11.56 -3.27 -13.42
C ARG A 199 10.88 -2.18 -12.60
N PHE A 200 9.70 -1.74 -13.03
CA PHE A 200 8.96 -0.72 -12.32
C PHE A 200 8.03 -1.42 -11.34
N ARG A 201 7.96 -0.97 -10.09
CA ARG A 201 7.03 -1.46 -9.08
C ARG A 201 5.96 -0.40 -8.83
N LEU A 202 4.69 -0.78 -8.85
CA LEU A 202 3.62 0.17 -8.54
C LEU A 202 3.59 0.43 -7.02
N VAL A 203 3.79 1.68 -6.62
CA VAL A 203 3.91 2.09 -5.20
C VAL A 203 2.75 2.94 -4.72
N GLU A 204 2.05 3.63 -5.63
CA GLU A 204 0.82 4.35 -5.34
C GLU A 204 -0.11 4.30 -6.55
N ALA A 205 -1.41 4.29 -6.29
CA ALA A 205 -2.44 4.26 -7.31
C ALA A 205 -3.69 4.98 -6.80
N VAL A 206 -4.29 5.79 -7.66
CA VAL A 206 -5.57 6.45 -7.40
C VAL A 206 -6.61 5.86 -8.35
N LEU A 207 -7.66 5.29 -7.80
CA LEU A 207 -8.78 4.74 -8.54
C LEU A 207 -9.98 5.70 -8.45
N GLY A 208 -10.58 6.01 -9.59
CA GLY A 208 -11.89 6.64 -9.66
C GLY A 208 -12.95 5.54 -9.76
N VAL A 209 -13.94 5.59 -8.87
CA VAL A 209 -15.09 4.67 -8.88
C VAL A 209 -16.35 5.49 -9.07
N ASP A 210 -16.99 5.32 -10.22
CA ASP A 210 -18.25 5.95 -10.57
C ASP A 210 -19.39 4.97 -10.36
N PHE A 211 -20.43 5.42 -9.65
CA PHE A 211 -21.63 4.63 -9.38
C PHE A 211 -22.73 4.98 -10.37
N PHE A 212 -23.67 4.07 -10.58
CA PHE A 212 -24.89 4.39 -11.31
C PHE A 212 -25.72 5.45 -10.56
N PRO A 213 -26.48 6.30 -11.28
CA PRO A 213 -27.39 7.26 -10.66
C PRO A 213 -28.50 6.57 -9.87
N GLU A 214 -28.77 7.07 -8.67
CA GLU A 214 -29.92 6.63 -7.87
C GLU A 214 -31.24 7.15 -8.47
N PRO A 215 -32.38 6.48 -8.22
CA PRO A 215 -33.69 6.96 -8.67
C PRO A 215 -33.95 8.40 -8.24
N GLY A 216 -34.07 9.31 -9.22
CA GLY A 216 -34.27 10.74 -8.98
C GLY A 216 -33.01 11.60 -9.03
N GLN A 217 -31.82 11.00 -9.21
CA GLN A 217 -30.58 11.73 -9.47
C GLN A 217 -30.17 11.61 -10.95
N PRO A 218 -29.76 12.71 -11.60
CA PRO A 218 -29.35 12.68 -13.00
C PRO A 218 -27.91 12.15 -13.20
N ILE A 219 -27.09 12.18 -12.16
CA ILE A 219 -25.67 11.81 -12.18
C ILE A 219 -25.40 10.93 -10.98
N GLY A 220 -24.70 9.82 -11.19
CA GLY A 220 -24.26 8.95 -10.11
C GLY A 220 -23.12 9.55 -9.30
N ARG A 221 -23.01 9.15 -8.04
CA ARG A 221 -21.91 9.59 -7.18
C ARG A 221 -20.57 9.02 -7.69
N SER A 222 -19.48 9.73 -7.43
CA SER A 222 -18.13 9.27 -7.71
C SER A 222 -17.28 9.35 -6.44
N VAL A 223 -16.43 8.35 -6.21
CA VAL A 223 -15.48 8.34 -5.10
C VAL A 223 -14.07 8.07 -5.61
N THR A 224 -13.09 8.61 -4.90
CA THR A 224 -11.67 8.45 -5.23
C THR A 224 -10.99 7.58 -4.17
N LEU A 225 -10.55 6.40 -4.57
CA LEU A 225 -9.83 5.45 -3.72
C LEU A 225 -8.32 5.56 -3.98
N ALA A 226 -7.60 6.09 -2.99
CA ALA A 226 -6.14 6.12 -2.98
C ALA A 226 -5.62 4.83 -2.33
N LEU A 227 -4.70 4.16 -3.03
CA LEU A 227 -4.01 2.96 -2.59
C LEU A 227 -2.51 3.20 -2.62
N LYS A 228 -1.83 2.83 -1.54
CA LYS A 228 -0.39 2.96 -1.38
C LYS A 228 0.22 1.60 -1.12
N ARG A 229 1.52 1.50 -1.40
CA ARG A 229 2.34 0.33 -1.05
C ARG A 229 2.10 -0.01 0.42
N ARG A 230 2.21 -1.31 0.73
CA ARG A 230 2.10 -1.85 2.10
C ARG A 230 0.71 -1.67 2.72
N GLY A 231 -0.32 -1.68 1.89
CA GLY A 231 -1.72 -1.68 2.30
C GLY A 231 -2.27 -0.31 2.66
N GLY A 232 -1.48 0.76 2.47
CA GLY A 232 -1.95 2.09 2.79
C GLY A 232 -3.14 2.49 1.92
N SER A 233 -4.16 3.15 2.49
CA SER A 233 -5.31 3.62 1.72
C SER A 233 -6.11 4.70 2.43
N ASN A 234 -6.95 5.41 1.68
CA ASN A 234 -7.93 6.34 2.24
C ASN A 234 -9.28 5.67 2.58
N LEU A 235 -9.31 4.34 2.77
CA LEU A 235 -10.55 3.63 3.10
C LEU A 235 -11.22 4.13 4.38
N GLY A 236 -10.43 4.67 5.32
CA GLY A 236 -10.92 5.25 6.57
C GLY A 236 -11.79 6.50 6.37
N ASP A 237 -11.67 7.17 5.23
CA ASP A 237 -12.39 8.41 4.94
C ASP A 237 -13.82 8.16 4.41
N PHE A 238 -14.12 6.91 4.01
CA PHE A 238 -15.43 6.54 3.49
C PHE A 238 -16.40 6.16 4.61
N ASP A 239 -17.70 6.35 4.32
CA ASP A 239 -18.75 5.81 5.17
C ASP A 239 -18.70 4.28 5.25
N VAL A 240 -19.33 3.71 6.28
CA VAL A 240 -19.29 2.28 6.59
C VAL A 240 -19.74 1.42 5.41
N GLY A 241 -20.78 1.83 4.68
CA GLY A 241 -21.35 1.07 3.56
C GLY A 241 -20.43 1.08 2.35
N THR A 242 -20.00 2.26 1.92
CA THR A 242 -19.09 2.43 0.78
C THR A 242 -17.76 1.71 1.03
N ARG A 243 -17.20 1.85 2.24
CA ARG A 243 -15.96 1.17 2.62
C ARG A 243 -16.09 -0.35 2.53
N ALA A 244 -17.12 -0.95 3.13
CA ALA A 244 -17.32 -2.40 3.12
C ALA A 244 -17.45 -2.95 1.69
N GLN A 245 -18.12 -2.18 0.81
CA GLN A 245 -18.25 -2.53 -0.59
C GLN A 245 -16.89 -2.49 -1.32
N ILE A 246 -16.13 -1.40 -1.17
CA ILE A 246 -14.79 -1.27 -1.76
C ILE A 246 -13.83 -2.34 -1.24
N GLU A 247 -13.85 -2.64 0.05
CA GLU A 247 -13.03 -3.70 0.65
C GLU A 247 -13.31 -5.06 0.02
N THR A 248 -14.59 -5.37 -0.22
CA THR A 248 -15.01 -6.59 -0.91
C THR A 248 -14.44 -6.64 -2.32
N TRP A 249 -14.47 -5.53 -3.04
CA TRP A 249 -13.92 -5.45 -4.40
C TRP A 249 -12.41 -5.56 -4.45
N LEU A 250 -11.70 -4.91 -3.52
CA LEU A 250 -10.26 -5.03 -3.39
C LEU A 250 -9.87 -6.50 -3.24
N ILE A 251 -10.54 -7.24 -2.35
CA ILE A 251 -10.31 -8.69 -2.17
C ILE A 251 -10.49 -9.44 -3.49
N ARG A 252 -11.57 -9.18 -4.24
CA ARG A 252 -11.82 -9.84 -5.54
C ARG A 252 -10.75 -9.50 -6.58
N TRP A 253 -10.39 -8.24 -6.74
CA TRP A 253 -9.37 -7.81 -7.70
C TRP A 253 -8.00 -8.42 -7.41
N ARG A 254 -7.66 -8.58 -6.12
CA ARG A 254 -6.42 -9.24 -5.69
C ARG A 254 -6.40 -10.74 -5.98
N GLN A 255 -7.57 -11.38 -5.93
CA GLN A 255 -7.74 -12.82 -6.17
C GLN A 255 -7.97 -13.16 -7.64
N ALA A 256 -8.28 -12.17 -8.48
CA ALA A 256 -8.50 -12.38 -9.90
C ALA A 256 -7.25 -13.06 -10.51
N PRO A 257 -7.39 -14.26 -11.11
CA PRO A 257 -6.25 -15.03 -11.57
C PRO A 257 -5.44 -14.23 -12.58
N GLY A 258 -4.13 -14.15 -12.35
CA GLY A 258 -3.21 -13.75 -13.40
C GLY A 258 -3.33 -14.77 -14.53
N HIS A 259 -3.63 -14.34 -15.76
CA HIS A 259 -3.42 -15.14 -16.98
C HIS A 259 -1.92 -15.46 -17.20
N ASP A 260 -1.31 -16.17 -16.26
CA ASP A 260 -0.05 -16.89 -16.41
C ASP A 260 -0.33 -18.40 -16.43
N THR A 261 -1.49 -18.81 -16.98
CA THR A 261 -1.61 -20.16 -17.54
C THR A 261 -1.02 -20.07 -18.95
N PRO A 262 0.10 -20.74 -19.27
CA PRO A 262 0.50 -20.86 -20.67
C PRO A 262 -0.69 -21.49 -21.39
N MET A 263 -1.27 -20.78 -22.36
CA MET A 263 -2.12 -21.41 -23.36
C MET A 263 -1.27 -22.51 -23.98
N GLY A 264 -1.49 -23.75 -23.53
CA GLY A 264 -0.98 -24.92 -24.18
C GLY A 264 -1.45 -24.84 -25.63
N SER A 265 -0.50 -24.55 -26.52
CA SER A 265 -0.67 -24.65 -27.95
C SER A 265 -1.03 -26.10 -28.27
N THR A 266 -2.33 -26.40 -28.31
CA THR A 266 -2.86 -27.54 -29.04
C THR A 266 -3.38 -27.04 -30.38
N LEU A 267 -2.45 -26.74 -31.29
CA LEU A 267 -2.75 -26.81 -32.71
C LEU A 267 -2.97 -28.29 -33.06
N PRO A 268 -4.13 -28.69 -33.61
CA PRO A 268 -4.28 -30.02 -34.16
C PRO A 268 -3.44 -30.08 -35.44
N THR A 269 -2.36 -30.85 -35.41
CA THR A 269 -1.66 -31.26 -36.63
C THR A 269 -2.53 -32.30 -37.31
N THR A 270 -3.24 -31.90 -38.37
CA THR A 270 -3.83 -32.84 -39.31
C THR A 270 -2.73 -33.31 -40.25
N VAL A 271 -2.47 -34.61 -40.25
CA VAL A 271 -1.75 -35.33 -41.31
C VAL A 271 -2.78 -35.89 -42.28
#